data_AF-A0A9P6SEP9-F1
#
_entry.id   AF-A0A9P6SEP9-F1
#
_cell.length_a   1.000
_cell.length_b   1.000
_cell.length_c   1.000
_cell.angle_alpha   90.00
_cell.angle_beta   90.00
_cell.angle_gamma   90.00
#
_symmetry.space_group_name_H-M   'P 1'
#
loop_
_entity.id
_entity.type
_entity.pdbx_description
1 polymer ?
#
loop_
_entity_poly.entity_id
_entity_poly.type
_entity_poly.pdbx_seq_one_letter_code
_entity_poly.pdbx_strand_id
1 'polypeptide(L)'
;MDICIDYCDKVDTEIVVTILTTCAALESLNLKEENSLPVPLSELIAHKCVCTGLKYLRISIDWGRFCHPTPSHLPAYYLQSWDSSPSQQDKERWTLLERLYYQIGSLVELEELNMVASEGFMNSNPYSSDFDDTYEESYRDPGRFSLQFSLGVHGSTGRRGYLSWLAGLKKLKVLRGSVHLGNPEVAMTLKQAELEWMLVHWPKLKVLALLPPPVRDFEEPYDEELDDLMKDVLSAV
;
A
#
# COMPACT_ATOMS: atom_id res chain seq x y z
N MET A 1 -6.65 -22.01 -6.50
CA MET A 1 -8.08 -21.69 -6.23
C MET A 1 -8.24 -20.18 -6.21
N ASP A 2 -9.24 -19.65 -6.89
CA ASP A 2 -9.42 -18.20 -7.01
C ASP A 2 -10.69 -17.76 -6.28
N ILE A 3 -10.57 -16.74 -5.43
CA ILE A 3 -11.68 -16.11 -4.73
C ILE A 3 -11.75 -14.66 -5.18
N CYS A 4 -12.83 -14.32 -5.87
CA CYS A 4 -13.19 -12.96 -6.23
C CYS A 4 -14.45 -12.59 -5.46
N ILE A 5 -14.38 -11.54 -4.64
CA ILE A 5 -15.54 -11.05 -3.90
C ILE A 5 -16.00 -9.75 -4.57
N ASP A 6 -16.99 -9.89 -5.44
CA ASP A 6 -17.56 -8.82 -6.24
C ASP A 6 -18.97 -8.48 -5.74
N TYR A 7 -19.32 -7.19 -5.70
CA TYR A 7 -20.67 -6.69 -5.39
C TYR A 7 -21.25 -7.14 -4.03
N CYS A 8 -20.41 -7.39 -3.04
CA CYS A 8 -20.86 -7.62 -1.67
C CYS A 8 -20.84 -6.28 -0.93
N ASP A 9 -22.02 -5.79 -0.53
CA ASP A 9 -22.17 -4.47 0.11
C ASP A 9 -21.27 -4.29 1.35
N LYS A 10 -20.97 -5.41 2.05
CA LYS A 10 -20.03 -5.46 3.16
C LYS A 10 -19.42 -6.86 3.23
N VAL A 11 -18.20 -7.01 2.75
CA VAL A 11 -17.40 -8.18 3.10
C VAL A 11 -16.94 -8.01 4.54
N ASP A 12 -17.36 -8.93 5.41
CA ASP A 12 -16.88 -8.94 6.78
C ASP A 12 -15.37 -9.19 6.78
N THR A 13 -14.65 -8.39 7.56
CA THR A 13 -13.23 -8.55 7.81
C THR A 13 -12.90 -9.97 8.28
N GLU A 14 -13.77 -10.59 9.08
CA GLU A 14 -13.61 -11.97 9.56
C GLU A 14 -13.53 -12.97 8.39
N ILE A 15 -14.31 -12.75 7.32
CA ILE A 15 -14.29 -13.61 6.13
C ILE A 15 -12.93 -13.53 5.43
N VAL A 16 -12.41 -12.32 5.26
CA VAL A 16 -11.10 -12.11 4.61
C VAL A 16 -9.98 -12.78 5.40
N VAL A 17 -9.96 -12.58 6.73
CA VAL A 17 -8.98 -13.22 7.62
C VAL A 17 -9.13 -14.74 7.60
N THR A 18 -10.37 -15.25 7.62
CA THR A 18 -10.64 -16.69 7.55
C THR A 18 -10.11 -17.29 6.25
N ILE A 19 -10.33 -16.63 5.11
CA ILE A 19 -9.81 -17.07 3.81
C ILE A 19 -8.28 -17.16 3.86
N LEU A 20 -7.61 -16.11 4.31
CA LEU A 20 -6.14 -16.05 4.35
C LEU A 20 -5.51 -17.06 5.33
N THR A 21 -6.26 -17.51 6.35
CA THR A 21 -5.75 -18.37 7.42
C THR A 21 -6.17 -19.83 7.29
N THR A 22 -7.16 -20.14 6.45
CA THR A 22 -7.67 -21.52 6.28
C THR A 22 -7.49 -22.06 4.86
N CYS A 23 -7.47 -21.20 3.84
CA CYS A 23 -7.43 -21.64 2.44
C CYS A 23 -6.01 -21.81 1.92
N ALA A 24 -5.31 -22.89 2.29
CA ALA A 24 -3.92 -23.14 1.85
C ALA A 24 -3.74 -23.21 0.32
N ALA A 25 -4.78 -23.62 -0.42
CA ALA A 25 -4.78 -23.73 -1.88
C ALA A 25 -5.19 -22.42 -2.61
N LEU A 26 -5.35 -21.32 -1.89
CA LEU A 26 -5.70 -20.01 -2.46
C LEU A 26 -4.55 -19.50 -3.34
N GLU A 27 -4.88 -19.13 -4.57
CA GLU A 27 -3.97 -18.59 -5.59
C GLU A 27 -4.30 -17.13 -5.92
N SER A 28 -5.56 -16.72 -5.79
CA SER A 28 -5.99 -15.36 -6.06
C SER A 28 -7.01 -14.90 -5.02
N LEU A 29 -6.77 -13.72 -4.42
CA LEU A 29 -7.73 -13.01 -3.59
C LEU A 29 -7.90 -11.59 -4.14
N ASN A 30 -9.10 -11.31 -4.64
CA ASN A 30 -9.46 -10.00 -5.19
C ASN A 30 -10.64 -9.41 -4.43
N LEU A 31 -10.38 -8.35 -3.66
CA LEU A 31 -11.38 -7.53 -3.01
C LEU A 31 -11.52 -6.22 -3.81
N LYS A 32 -12.68 -5.98 -4.42
CA LYS A 32 -12.92 -4.73 -5.16
C LYS A 32 -12.95 -3.54 -4.20
N GLU A 33 -12.21 -2.49 -4.54
CA GLU A 33 -12.00 -1.29 -3.72
C GLU A 33 -13.30 -0.56 -3.38
N GLU A 34 -14.25 -0.50 -4.32
CA GLU A 34 -15.47 0.32 -4.17
C GLU A 34 -16.45 -0.19 -3.10
N ASN A 35 -16.35 -1.47 -2.71
CA ASN A 35 -17.34 -2.11 -1.81
C ASN A 35 -16.73 -2.92 -0.67
N SER A 36 -15.40 -2.96 -0.54
CA SER A 36 -14.77 -3.70 0.56
C SER A 36 -14.50 -2.77 1.73
N LEU A 37 -14.96 -3.17 2.92
CA LEU A 37 -14.51 -2.54 4.14
C LEU A 37 -13.01 -2.81 4.29
N PRO A 38 -12.21 -1.78 4.60
CA PRO A 38 -10.79 -1.98 4.81
C PRO A 38 -10.56 -2.88 6.01
N VAL A 39 -9.67 -3.85 5.85
CA VAL A 39 -9.35 -4.82 6.90
C VAL A 39 -8.44 -4.16 7.94
N PRO A 40 -8.81 -4.07 9.23
CA PRO A 40 -7.92 -3.55 10.26
C PRO A 40 -6.61 -4.32 10.28
N LEU A 41 -5.50 -3.58 10.26
CA LEU A 41 -4.15 -4.11 10.22
C LEU A 41 -3.90 -5.16 11.31
N SER A 42 -4.40 -4.90 12.53
CA SER A 42 -4.27 -5.78 13.68
C SER A 42 -4.91 -7.14 13.47
N GLU A 43 -6.02 -7.21 12.73
CA GLU A 43 -6.72 -8.46 12.44
C GLU A 43 -6.02 -9.24 11.33
N LEU A 44 -5.57 -8.54 10.28
CA LEU A 44 -4.85 -9.15 9.16
C LEU A 44 -3.59 -9.91 9.61
N ILE A 45 -2.86 -9.36 10.59
CA ILE A 45 -1.62 -9.96 11.10
C ILE A 45 -1.81 -10.84 12.34
N ALA A 46 -3.02 -10.92 12.89
CA ALA A 46 -3.31 -11.68 14.11
C ALA A 46 -2.93 -13.16 13.93
N HIS A 47 -3.08 -13.65 12.70
CA HIS A 47 -2.81 -15.01 12.31
C HIS A 47 -1.78 -15.05 11.18
N LYS A 48 -1.07 -16.17 11.07
CA LYS A 48 -0.14 -16.39 9.95
C LYS A 48 -0.95 -16.78 8.71
N CYS A 49 -0.69 -16.12 7.59
CA CYS A 49 -1.25 -16.52 6.30
C CYS A 49 -0.77 -17.94 5.93
N VAL A 50 -1.71 -18.82 5.59
CA VAL A 50 -1.42 -20.21 5.19
C VAL A 50 -1.39 -20.39 3.67
N CYS A 51 -1.78 -19.37 2.92
CA CYS A 51 -1.88 -19.36 1.46
C CYS A 51 -0.49 -19.25 0.80
N THR A 52 0.37 -20.27 0.95
CA THR A 52 1.73 -20.24 0.41
C THR A 52 1.78 -20.22 -1.12
N GLY A 53 0.67 -20.58 -1.79
CA GLY A 53 0.52 -20.55 -3.24
C GLY A 53 -0.12 -19.27 -3.79
N LEU A 54 -0.32 -18.22 -2.96
CA LEU A 54 -0.98 -16.99 -3.37
C LEU A 54 -0.14 -16.25 -4.43
N LYS A 55 -0.74 -16.02 -5.60
CA LYS A 55 -0.15 -15.32 -6.75
C LYS A 55 -0.67 -13.90 -6.89
N TYR A 56 -1.93 -13.65 -6.56
CA TYR A 56 -2.56 -12.34 -6.71
C TYR A 56 -3.21 -11.92 -5.39
N LEU A 57 -2.76 -10.80 -4.85
CA LEU A 57 -3.31 -10.20 -3.63
C LEU A 57 -3.74 -8.77 -3.91
N ARG A 58 -5.05 -8.52 -3.91
CA ARG A 58 -5.63 -7.18 -3.85
C ARG A 58 -6.42 -7.00 -2.56
N ILE A 59 -5.97 -6.08 -1.71
CA ILE A 59 -6.56 -5.84 -0.39
C ILE A 59 -6.57 -4.36 -0.04
N SER A 60 -7.65 -3.93 0.60
CA SER A 60 -7.75 -2.63 1.28
C SER A 60 -7.53 -2.84 2.78
N ILE A 61 -6.66 -2.04 3.39
CA ILE A 61 -6.22 -2.19 4.78
C ILE A 61 -6.53 -0.90 5.54
N ASP A 62 -7.11 -1.04 6.73
CA ASP A 62 -7.27 0.04 7.70
C ASP A 62 -6.06 0.03 8.65
N TRP A 63 -5.22 1.04 8.52
CA TRP A 63 -4.00 1.19 9.32
C TRP A 63 -4.24 1.97 10.62
N GLY A 64 -5.44 2.55 10.75
CA GLY A 64 -5.82 3.51 11.77
C GLY A 64 -5.09 4.85 11.67
N ARG A 65 -5.38 5.78 12.58
CA ARG A 65 -4.75 7.13 12.68
C ARG A 65 -3.47 7.26 13.53
N PHE A 66 -2.34 7.66 12.96
CA PHE A 66 -1.12 7.95 13.73
C PHE A 66 -1.34 9.17 14.64
N CYS A 67 -0.71 9.18 15.82
CA CYS A 67 -0.92 10.15 16.91
C CYS A 67 -0.54 11.59 16.55
N HIS A 68 0.31 11.77 15.55
CA HIS A 68 0.77 13.06 15.08
C HIS A 68 0.19 13.39 13.70
N PRO A 69 -1.13 13.65 13.58
CA PRO A 69 -1.59 14.43 12.45
C PRO A 69 -1.09 15.86 12.71
N THR A 70 0.01 16.26 12.07
CA THR A 70 0.42 17.66 12.16
C THR A 70 -0.73 18.52 11.64
N PRO A 71 -1.02 19.66 12.31
CA PRO A 71 -2.01 20.59 11.80
C PRO A 71 -1.47 21.11 10.47
N SER A 72 -2.21 20.87 9.38
CA SER A 72 -1.96 21.45 8.05
C SER A 72 -0.61 21.08 7.38
N HIS A 73 -0.65 20.05 6.53
CA HIS A 73 0.17 19.90 5.32
C HIS A 73 1.68 19.62 5.44
N LEU A 74 2.12 18.82 6.43
CA LEU A 74 3.22 17.82 6.38
C LEU A 74 3.89 17.65 7.77
N PRO A 75 4.45 16.48 8.14
CA PRO A 75 4.42 15.24 7.38
C PRO A 75 4.42 13.89 8.14
N ALA A 76 3.90 12.88 7.45
CA ALA A 76 4.64 11.68 7.04
C ALA A 76 5.96 11.44 7.80
N TYR A 77 6.08 10.32 8.51
CA TYR A 77 7.14 10.02 9.48
C TYR A 77 8.58 10.35 9.02
N TYR A 78 8.89 10.20 7.73
CA TYR A 78 10.22 10.49 7.16
C TYR A 78 10.55 11.97 6.97
N LEU A 79 9.60 12.85 7.21
CA LEU A 79 9.82 14.28 7.07
C LEU A 79 9.73 14.98 8.45
N GLN A 80 9.40 14.25 9.54
CA GLN A 80 9.50 14.77 10.91
C GLN A 80 10.97 15.11 11.25
N SER A 81 11.22 15.92 12.28
CA SER A 81 12.60 16.09 12.75
C SER A 81 13.09 14.80 13.40
N TRP A 82 14.38 14.48 13.22
CA TRP A 82 14.98 13.27 13.80
C TRP A 82 14.96 13.28 15.34
N ASP A 83 14.86 14.46 15.96
CA ASP A 83 14.75 14.64 17.42
C ASP A 83 13.37 14.28 17.99
N SER A 84 12.35 14.16 17.13
CA SER A 84 11.01 13.79 17.57
C SER A 84 10.95 12.29 17.87
N SER A 85 10.75 11.95 19.15
CA SER A 85 10.48 10.57 19.54
C SER A 85 9.04 10.21 19.15
N PRO A 86 8.80 9.14 18.38
CA PRO A 86 7.45 8.74 18.03
C PRO A 86 6.66 8.38 19.29
N SER A 87 5.36 8.69 19.26
CA SER A 87 4.44 8.32 20.34
C SER A 87 4.40 6.80 20.54
N GLN A 88 3.92 6.35 21.70
CA GLN A 88 3.77 4.92 21.98
C GLN A 88 2.77 4.26 21.01
N GLN A 89 1.66 4.94 20.71
CA GLN A 89 0.67 4.45 19.75
C GLN A 89 1.30 4.27 18.36
N ASP A 90 2.10 5.24 17.91
CA ASP A 90 2.78 5.10 16.62
C ASP A 90 3.69 3.88 16.65
N LYS A 91 4.56 3.74 17.66
CA LYS A 91 5.48 2.59 17.79
C LYS A 91 4.77 1.23 17.69
N GLU A 92 3.60 1.11 18.30
CA GLU A 92 2.77 -0.09 18.19
C GLU A 92 2.33 -0.33 16.75
N ARG A 93 1.88 0.71 16.04
CA ARG A 93 1.51 0.61 14.62
C ARG A 93 2.68 0.26 13.71
N TRP A 94 3.85 0.84 13.94
CA TRP A 94 5.09 0.46 13.25
C TRP A 94 5.38 -1.04 13.44
N THR A 95 5.11 -1.58 14.62
CA THR A 95 5.29 -3.00 14.91
C THR A 95 4.26 -3.87 14.16
N LEU A 96 3.01 -3.41 14.06
CA LEU A 96 1.98 -4.10 13.27
C LEU A 96 2.31 -4.09 11.76
N LEU A 97 2.76 -2.95 11.25
CA LEU A 97 3.24 -2.78 9.86
C LEU A 97 4.38 -3.74 9.56
N GLU A 98 5.42 -3.74 10.40
CA GLU A 98 6.57 -4.63 10.24
C GLU A 98 6.16 -6.10 10.13
N ARG A 99 5.23 -6.54 10.98
CA ARG A 99 4.68 -7.91 10.93
C ARG A 99 3.92 -8.17 9.64
N LEU A 100 3.15 -7.21 9.14
CA LEU A 100 2.45 -7.35 7.86
C LEU A 100 3.44 -7.52 6.71
N TYR A 101 4.44 -6.64 6.58
CA TYR A 101 5.46 -6.74 5.52
C TYR A 101 6.22 -8.05 5.60
N TYR A 102 6.55 -8.51 6.81
CA TYR A 102 7.17 -9.81 7.00
C TYR A 102 6.28 -10.97 6.50
N GLN A 103 4.98 -10.92 6.82
CA GLN A 103 4.03 -11.93 6.34
C GLN A 103 3.88 -11.89 4.81
N ILE A 104 3.72 -10.71 4.22
CA ILE A 104 3.62 -10.54 2.76
C ILE A 104 4.91 -11.03 2.10
N GLY A 105 6.07 -10.66 2.62
CA GLY A 105 7.38 -11.09 2.10
C GLY A 105 7.60 -12.60 2.11
N SER A 106 6.83 -13.33 2.93
CA SER A 106 6.84 -14.81 2.95
C SER A 106 6.01 -15.46 1.84
N LEU A 107 5.19 -14.68 1.11
CA LEU A 107 4.37 -15.13 -0.01
C LEU A 107 5.23 -15.22 -1.29
N VAL A 108 6.17 -16.16 -1.34
CA VAL A 108 7.17 -16.28 -2.42
C VAL A 108 6.59 -16.56 -3.82
N GLU A 109 5.33 -16.99 -3.88
CA GLU A 109 4.59 -17.23 -5.12
C GLU A 109 3.89 -15.98 -5.67
N LEU A 110 3.91 -14.87 -4.93
CA LEU A 110 3.19 -13.65 -5.28
C LEU A 110 3.74 -13.04 -6.58
N GLU A 111 2.84 -12.84 -7.54
CA GLU A 111 3.11 -12.21 -8.84
C GLU A 111 2.51 -10.80 -8.92
N GLU A 112 1.41 -10.54 -8.22
CA GLU A 112 0.79 -9.22 -8.13
C GLU A 112 0.46 -8.86 -6.69
N LEU A 113 0.91 -7.67 -6.29
CA LEU A 113 0.57 -7.05 -5.02
C LEU A 113 -0.10 -5.70 -5.28
N ASN A 114 -1.36 -5.60 -4.88
CA ASN A 114 -2.12 -4.36 -4.89
C ASN A 114 -2.65 -4.10 -3.48
N MET A 115 -2.00 -3.19 -2.75
CA MET A 115 -2.42 -2.81 -1.40
C MET A 115 -2.90 -1.37 -1.40
N VAL A 116 -4.15 -1.18 -0.99
CA VAL A 116 -4.73 0.15 -0.80
C VAL A 116 -4.84 0.42 0.68
N ALA A 117 -4.38 1.60 1.09
CA ALA A 117 -4.64 2.10 2.42
C ALA A 117 -5.95 2.85 2.45
N SER A 118 -6.72 2.62 3.51
CA SER A 118 -7.90 3.39 3.83
C SER A 118 -7.77 3.85 5.27
N GLU A 119 -8.15 5.08 5.55
CA GLU A 119 -8.47 5.46 6.91
C GLU A 119 -9.90 4.99 7.18
N GLY A 120 -10.09 4.15 8.20
CA GLY A 120 -11.43 3.77 8.60
C GLY A 120 -12.33 5.01 8.72
N PHE A 121 -13.48 4.99 8.02
CA PHE A 121 -14.50 6.06 7.92
C PHE A 121 -15.16 6.45 9.26
N MET A 122 -14.50 6.21 10.38
CA MET A 122 -15.01 6.54 11.70
C MET A 122 -14.97 8.06 11.88
N ASN A 123 -16.12 8.67 11.55
CA ASN A 123 -16.58 10.01 11.91
C ASN A 123 -16.15 11.19 11.03
N SER A 124 -15.92 11.01 9.72
CA SER A 124 -16.11 12.15 8.81
C SER A 124 -17.62 12.42 8.74
N ASN A 125 -18.05 13.54 9.32
CA ASN A 125 -19.45 13.95 9.29
C ASN A 125 -19.89 14.09 7.82
N PRO A 126 -20.81 13.26 7.31
CA PRO A 126 -21.19 13.26 5.89
C PRO A 126 -21.87 14.57 5.45
N TYR A 127 -22.09 15.51 6.39
CA TYR A 127 -22.73 16.79 6.17
C TYR A 127 -21.75 17.98 6.08
N SER A 128 -20.42 17.79 6.07
CA SER A 128 -19.50 18.90 5.75
C SER A 128 -19.39 19.07 4.22
N SER A 129 -20.46 19.53 3.59
CA SER A 129 -20.60 19.67 2.12
C SER A 129 -19.97 20.94 1.52
N ASP A 130 -19.19 21.71 2.30
CA ASP A 130 -18.76 23.05 1.90
C ASP A 130 -17.27 23.15 1.50
N PHE A 131 -16.57 22.02 1.32
CA PHE A 131 -15.21 22.04 0.79
C PHE A 131 -15.25 21.90 -0.74
N ASP A 132 -14.90 22.99 -1.39
CA ASP A 132 -14.61 23.12 -2.81
C ASP A 132 -13.48 22.13 -3.16
N ASP A 133 -13.85 20.98 -3.75
CA ASP A 133 -12.97 19.89 -4.22
C ASP A 133 -12.04 20.40 -5.34
N THR A 134 -11.13 21.29 -4.97
CA THR A 134 -10.05 21.69 -5.87
C THR A 134 -9.11 20.50 -6.04
N TYR A 135 -8.57 20.33 -7.24
CA TYR A 135 -7.65 19.25 -7.60
C TYR A 135 -6.48 19.08 -6.61
N GLU A 136 -6.07 20.16 -5.93
CA GLU A 136 -5.07 20.13 -4.84
C GLU A 136 -5.55 19.44 -3.54
N GLU A 137 -6.86 19.40 -3.26
CA GLU A 137 -7.41 18.68 -2.10
C GLU A 137 -7.50 17.18 -2.32
N SER A 138 -7.56 16.69 -3.57
CA SER A 138 -7.35 15.27 -3.87
C SER A 138 -5.94 14.81 -3.45
N TYR A 139 -4.98 15.76 -3.37
CA TYR A 139 -3.65 15.50 -2.80
C TYR A 139 -3.60 15.37 -1.28
N ARG A 140 -4.71 15.70 -0.61
CA ARG A 140 -4.86 15.70 0.85
C ARG A 140 -5.63 14.48 1.36
N ASP A 141 -6.00 13.54 0.48
CA ASP A 141 -6.70 12.31 0.88
C ASP A 141 -5.91 11.58 1.98
N PRO A 142 -6.43 11.49 3.21
CA PRO A 142 -5.72 10.89 4.32
C PRO A 142 -5.60 9.35 4.18
N GLY A 143 -6.26 8.73 3.19
CA GLY A 143 -5.99 7.35 2.74
C GLY A 143 -4.60 7.13 2.09
N ARG A 144 -3.74 8.15 2.10
CA ARG A 144 -2.41 8.13 1.52
C ARG A 144 -1.41 7.39 2.39
N PHE A 145 -1.07 6.21 1.90
CA PHE A 145 -0.17 5.30 2.58
C PHE A 145 1.28 5.78 2.63
N SER A 146 1.85 5.74 3.83
CA SER A 146 3.28 5.74 4.08
C SER A 146 3.88 4.35 3.77
N LEU A 147 3.96 4.00 2.48
CA LEU A 147 4.65 2.77 2.05
C LEU A 147 6.14 2.98 2.28
N GLN A 148 6.66 2.34 3.31
CA GLN A 148 8.07 2.28 3.66
C GLN A 148 8.80 1.31 2.72
N PHE A 149 8.60 1.51 1.42
CA PHE A 149 9.53 1.07 0.38
C PHE A 149 10.84 1.83 0.45
N SER A 150 11.19 2.39 1.60
CA SER A 150 12.55 2.76 1.92
C SER A 150 13.33 1.51 2.31
N LEU A 151 14.61 1.48 1.97
CA LEU A 151 15.57 0.58 2.62
C LEU A 151 15.81 0.96 4.09
N GLY A 152 15.26 2.10 4.52
CA GLY A 152 15.59 2.73 5.78
C GLY A 152 16.92 3.45 5.64
N VAL A 153 17.21 4.33 6.60
CA VAL A 153 18.53 4.94 6.68
C VAL A 153 19.35 4.08 7.64
N HIS A 154 20.33 3.34 7.13
CA HIS A 154 21.37 2.75 7.95
C HIS A 154 22.23 3.88 8.55
N GLY A 155 21.93 4.33 9.77
CA GLY A 155 22.61 5.44 10.43
C GLY A 155 21.92 5.95 11.69
N SER A 156 22.33 7.14 12.16
CA SER A 156 21.91 7.76 13.43
C SER A 156 20.44 8.19 13.51
N THR A 157 19.71 8.21 12.39
CA THR A 157 18.30 8.66 12.36
C THR A 157 17.31 7.56 12.76
N GLY A 158 17.72 6.28 12.78
CA GLY A 158 16.92 5.17 13.32
C GLY A 158 15.60 4.88 12.61
N ARG A 159 15.38 5.45 11.41
CA ARG A 159 14.13 5.26 10.67
C ARG A 159 14.08 3.88 10.03
N ARG A 160 13.02 3.14 10.34
CA ARG A 160 12.77 1.81 9.80
C ARG A 160 12.50 1.92 8.30
N GLY A 161 12.90 0.91 7.55
CA GLY A 161 12.48 0.68 6.18
C GLY A 161 12.03 -0.77 6.08
N TYR A 162 11.02 -1.04 5.26
CA TYR A 162 10.44 -2.37 5.16
C TYR A 162 10.64 -3.02 3.80
N LEU A 163 11.31 -2.33 2.87
CA LEU A 163 11.57 -2.87 1.54
C LEU A 163 12.33 -4.21 1.61
N SER A 164 13.29 -4.35 2.53
CA SER A 164 14.07 -5.57 2.73
C SER A 164 13.24 -6.79 3.16
N TRP A 165 12.13 -6.59 3.87
CA TRP A 165 11.23 -7.69 4.26
C TRP A 165 10.54 -8.33 3.06
N LEU A 166 10.44 -7.59 1.95
CA LEU A 166 9.81 -8.04 0.72
C LEU A 166 10.82 -8.66 -0.27
N ALA A 167 12.08 -8.87 0.13
CA ALA A 167 13.11 -9.47 -0.72
C ALA A 167 12.77 -10.90 -1.22
N GLY A 168 11.86 -11.58 -0.52
CA GLY A 168 11.38 -12.92 -0.89
C GLY A 168 10.50 -12.95 -2.15
N LEU A 169 9.94 -11.81 -2.57
CA LEU A 169 8.96 -11.71 -3.66
C LEU A 169 9.59 -11.77 -5.06
N LYS A 170 10.42 -12.78 -5.33
CA LYS A 170 11.17 -12.92 -6.58
C LYS A 170 10.29 -13.14 -7.82
N LYS A 171 9.02 -13.50 -7.62
CA LYS A 171 8.04 -13.69 -8.68
C LYS A 171 7.17 -12.47 -8.94
N LEU A 172 7.31 -11.41 -8.15
CA LEU A 172 6.54 -10.18 -8.29
C LEU A 172 6.75 -9.58 -9.67
N LYS A 173 5.64 -9.38 -10.40
CA LYS A 173 5.56 -8.77 -11.73
C LYS A 173 4.90 -7.40 -11.67
N VAL A 174 3.92 -7.24 -10.78
CA VAL A 174 3.08 -6.06 -10.71
C VAL A 174 3.00 -5.58 -9.26
N LEU A 175 3.35 -4.32 -9.05
CA LEU A 175 3.18 -3.63 -7.78
C LEU A 175 2.30 -2.39 -7.97
N ARG A 176 1.15 -2.36 -7.27
CA ARG A 176 0.10 -1.34 -7.37
C ARG A 176 -0.45 -0.95 -6.00
N GLY A 177 -1.35 0.03 -6.01
CA GLY A 177 -2.10 0.49 -4.84
C GLY A 177 -1.57 1.83 -4.36
N SER A 178 -1.42 1.99 -3.04
CA SER A 178 -0.98 3.25 -2.43
C SER A 178 0.53 3.51 -2.55
N VAL A 179 1.13 3.22 -3.71
CA VAL A 179 2.56 3.35 -4.05
C VAL A 179 2.81 4.52 -5.00
N HIS A 180 2.02 5.58 -4.92
CA HIS A 180 2.09 6.67 -5.90
C HIS A 180 3.04 7.79 -5.45
N LEU A 181 3.81 8.36 -6.39
CA LEU A 181 4.70 9.51 -6.19
C LEU A 181 3.94 10.79 -5.82
N GLY A 182 2.63 10.84 -6.05
CA GLY A 182 1.79 11.90 -5.51
C GLY A 182 1.75 11.95 -3.98
N ASN A 183 2.22 10.90 -3.29
CA ASN A 183 2.41 10.87 -1.86
C ASN A 183 3.79 11.47 -1.50
N PRO A 184 3.86 12.56 -0.72
CA PRO A 184 5.13 13.20 -0.35
C PRO A 184 6.11 12.26 0.39
N GLU A 185 5.61 11.30 1.16
CA GLU A 185 6.44 10.30 1.82
C GLU A 185 7.09 9.36 0.81
N VAL A 186 6.30 8.79 -0.10
CA VAL A 186 6.81 7.91 -1.16
C VAL A 186 7.79 8.65 -2.05
N ALA A 187 7.48 9.89 -2.46
CA ALA A 187 8.39 10.72 -3.24
C ALA A 187 9.72 11.00 -2.51
N MET A 188 9.71 11.04 -1.18
CA MET A 188 10.93 11.22 -0.37
C MET A 188 11.70 9.91 -0.17
N THR A 189 11.02 8.79 0.04
CA THR A 189 11.66 7.52 0.39
C THR A 189 12.03 6.68 -0.81
N LEU A 190 11.23 6.69 -1.88
CA LEU A 190 11.48 5.91 -3.08
C LEU A 190 12.46 6.69 -3.97
N LYS A 191 13.76 6.56 -3.67
CA LYS A 191 14.83 7.16 -4.45
C LYS A 191 15.48 6.12 -5.36
N GLN A 192 16.57 6.54 -6.02
CA GLN A 192 17.33 5.68 -6.92
C GLN A 192 17.80 4.38 -6.23
N ALA A 193 18.28 4.45 -4.99
CA ALA A 193 18.78 3.29 -4.27
C ALA A 193 17.69 2.23 -4.03
N GLU A 194 16.46 2.66 -3.70
CA GLU A 194 15.31 1.78 -3.57
C GLU A 194 14.94 1.13 -4.91
N LEU A 195 14.94 1.89 -6.00
CA LEU A 195 14.65 1.36 -7.34
C LEU A 195 15.71 0.34 -7.79
N GLU A 196 16.99 0.65 -7.62
CA GLU A 196 18.09 -0.28 -7.90
C GLU A 196 17.95 -1.56 -7.07
N TRP A 197 17.59 -1.41 -5.78
CA TRP A 197 17.34 -2.57 -4.93
C TRP A 197 16.17 -3.41 -5.43
N MET A 198 15.06 -2.78 -5.85
CA MET A 198 13.89 -3.48 -6.40
C MET A 198 14.26 -4.24 -7.68
N LEU A 199 15.04 -3.66 -8.58
CA LEU A 199 15.50 -4.33 -9.81
C LEU A 199 16.33 -5.58 -9.51
N VAL A 200 17.17 -5.53 -8.47
CA VAL A 200 18.00 -6.68 -8.05
C VAL A 200 17.16 -7.77 -7.37
N HIS A 201 16.23 -7.41 -6.50
CA HIS A 201 15.51 -8.37 -5.65
C HIS A 201 14.18 -8.86 -6.27
N TRP A 202 13.58 -8.08 -7.17
CA TRP A 202 12.36 -8.41 -7.91
C TRP A 202 12.65 -8.45 -9.43
N PRO A 203 13.47 -9.40 -9.90
CA PRO A 203 13.93 -9.44 -11.30
C PRO A 203 12.82 -9.68 -12.33
N LYS A 204 11.60 -9.99 -11.88
CA LYS A 204 10.41 -10.16 -12.73
C LYS A 204 9.48 -8.96 -12.74
N LEU A 205 9.80 -7.90 -11.99
CA LEU A 205 8.96 -6.71 -11.91
C LEU A 205 8.87 -6.06 -13.29
N LYS A 206 7.64 -5.85 -13.76
CA LYS A 206 7.33 -5.22 -15.06
C LYS A 206 6.54 -3.95 -14.89
N VAL A 207 5.67 -3.90 -13.88
CA VAL A 207 4.78 -2.78 -13.63
C VAL A 207 4.97 -2.29 -12.20
N LEU A 208 5.32 -1.02 -12.09
CA LEU A 208 5.38 -0.27 -10.84
C LEU A 208 4.45 0.95 -11.01
N ALA A 209 3.24 0.88 -10.46
CA ALA A 209 2.26 1.94 -10.62
C ALA A 209 2.55 3.09 -9.65
N LEU A 210 3.43 4.00 -10.09
CA LEU A 210 3.84 5.19 -9.34
C LEU A 210 2.93 6.41 -9.56
N LEU A 211 2.04 6.35 -10.54
CA LEU A 211 1.07 7.41 -10.79
C LEU A 211 -0.28 6.98 -10.22
N PRO A 212 -1.08 7.92 -9.67
CA PRO A 212 -2.46 7.61 -9.34
C PRO A 212 -3.16 7.09 -10.60
N PRO A 213 -4.13 6.16 -10.47
CA PRO A 213 -4.96 5.79 -11.60
C PRO A 213 -5.61 7.05 -12.16
N PRO A 214 -5.77 7.17 -13.49
CA PRO A 214 -6.51 8.29 -14.06
C PRO A 214 -7.88 8.34 -13.39
N VAL A 215 -8.23 9.51 -12.88
CA VAL A 215 -9.55 9.75 -12.27
C VAL A 215 -10.58 9.53 -13.38
N ARG A 216 -11.41 8.49 -13.26
CA ARG A 216 -12.37 8.09 -14.30
C ARG A 216 -13.61 8.99 -14.36
N ASP A 217 -13.49 10.25 -13.96
CA ASP A 217 -14.61 11.20 -13.99
C ASP A 217 -14.94 11.64 -15.42
N PHE A 218 -14.08 11.29 -16.38
CA PHE A 218 -14.33 11.45 -17.80
C PHE A 218 -14.21 10.07 -18.46
N GLU A 219 -15.31 9.58 -19.03
CA GLU A 219 -15.30 8.47 -20.00
C GLU A 219 -14.59 8.89 -21.30
N GLU A 220 -13.39 9.48 -21.21
CA GLU A 220 -12.55 9.67 -22.37
C GLU A 220 -11.83 8.35 -22.67
N PRO A 221 -11.82 7.92 -23.95
CA PRO A 221 -11.25 6.63 -24.34
C PRO A 221 -9.77 6.57 -23.95
N TYR A 222 -9.41 5.47 -23.30
CA TYR A 222 -8.06 5.14 -22.82
C TYR A 222 -7.04 5.33 -23.95
N ASP A 223 -6.09 6.24 -23.78
CA ASP A 223 -5.07 6.55 -24.79
C ASP A 223 -3.87 5.59 -24.63
N GLU A 224 -3.65 4.74 -25.64
CA GLU A 224 -2.57 3.73 -25.63
C GLU A 224 -1.16 4.37 -25.58
N GLU A 225 -1.02 5.66 -25.91
CA GLU A 225 0.28 6.36 -25.96
C GLU A 225 0.98 6.47 -24.59
N LEU A 226 0.23 6.52 -23.48
CA LEU A 226 0.83 6.70 -22.15
C LEU A 226 1.61 5.45 -21.68
N ASP A 227 1.15 4.26 -22.07
CA ASP A 227 1.81 2.99 -21.75
C ASP A 227 3.14 2.85 -22.50
N ASP A 228 3.27 3.42 -23.70
CA ASP A 228 4.52 3.40 -24.46
C ASP A 228 5.55 4.39 -23.89
N LEU A 229 5.12 5.55 -23.40
CA LEU A 229 6.01 6.50 -22.72
C LEU A 229 6.62 5.92 -21.43
N MET A 230 5.83 5.13 -20.68
CA MET A 230 6.32 4.48 -19.46
C MET A 230 7.31 3.34 -19.76
N LYS A 231 7.17 2.63 -20.88
CA LYS A 231 8.15 1.61 -21.31
C LYS A 231 9.50 2.23 -21.61
N ASP A 232 9.53 3.41 -22.22
CA ASP A 232 10.78 4.09 -22.58
C ASP A 232 11.57 4.52 -21.34
N VAL A 233 10.91 5.05 -20.31
CA VAL A 233 11.56 5.45 -19.05
C VAL A 233 12.15 4.24 -18.32
N LEU A 234 11.44 3.11 -18.30
CA LEU A 234 11.94 1.88 -17.69
C LEU A 234 13.05 1.19 -18.51
N SER A 235 13.12 1.45 -19.82
CA SER A 235 14.20 0.93 -20.68
C SER A 235 15.52 1.71 -20.59
N ALA A 236 15.47 2.94 -20.06
CA ALA A 236 16.61 3.84 -19.92
C ALA A 236 17.38 3.67 -18.60
N VAL A 237 16.89 2.81 -17.69
CA VAL A 237 17.49 2.48 -16.38
C VAL A 237 18.05 1.07 -16.43
#